data_AF-A0AAV0ERS8-F1
#
_entry.id   AF-A0AAV0ERS8-F1
#
_cell.length_a   1.000
_cell.length_b   1.000
_cell.length_c   1.000
_cell.angle_alpha   90.00
_cell.angle_beta   90.00
_cell.angle_gamma   90.00
#
_symmetry.space_group_name_H-M   'P 1'
#
loop_
_entity.id
_entity.type
_entity.pdbx_description
1 polymer ?
#
loop_
_entity_poly.entity_id
_entity_poly.type
_entity_poly.pdbx_seq_one_letter_code
_entity_poly.pdbx_strand_id
1 'polypeptide(L)'
;MLSFVREHQIIVRGHNIFWEDPKYTPKWVLNLTGPDLKSAVQSRITSLMERYRDEFIHWDVSNEMLHFDFYEQRLGPNATLEFFKTAHEADPLATLFMNDFNVVETCSDPKSTVDMYIAKMKELKKGGISMDGIGVEGHFSVPNPPLIRATIDKLATLGLPIWLTEIDINKKFGQETQARYLEKVLREGFSHPGVDGIMLWTALDPKGCYQMCLTDNNFTNLPAGEVVDGLLKEWRTQSLEGETDDHGRYSFFGFLGEYKVRVEYGNKTATSTFSLNRGDDTRHFSIQL
;
A
#
# COMPACT_ATOMS: atom_id res chain seq x y z
N MET A 1 -4.50 -7.19 -19.64
CA MET A 1 -4.48 -6.76 -18.23
C MET A 1 -5.31 -5.50 -18.02
N LEU A 2 -4.91 -4.32 -18.51
CA LEU A 2 -5.66 -3.08 -18.24
C LEU A 2 -7.12 -3.09 -18.70
N SER A 3 -7.44 -3.74 -19.83
CA SER A 3 -8.85 -3.89 -20.24
C SER A 3 -9.69 -4.64 -19.18
N PHE A 4 -9.13 -5.71 -18.60
CA PHE A 4 -9.78 -6.47 -17.53
C PHE A 4 -9.92 -5.62 -16.26
N VAL A 5 -8.87 -4.88 -15.89
CA VAL A 5 -8.90 -3.94 -14.76
C VAL A 5 -10.04 -2.93 -14.91
N ARG A 6 -10.17 -2.31 -16.09
CA ARG A 6 -11.24 -1.34 -16.37
C ARG A 6 -12.62 -1.97 -16.34
N GLU A 7 -12.79 -3.13 -16.98
CA GLU A 7 -14.06 -3.86 -17.03
C GLU A 7 -14.57 -4.22 -15.63
N HIS A 8 -13.66 -4.58 -14.72
CA HIS A 8 -13.97 -4.96 -13.35
C HIS A 8 -13.79 -3.84 -12.32
N GLN A 9 -13.51 -2.60 -12.75
CA GLN A 9 -13.30 -1.44 -11.89
C GLN A 9 -12.28 -1.69 -10.76
N ILE A 10 -11.21 -2.42 -11.09
CA ILE A 10 -10.15 -2.77 -10.13
C ILE A 10 -9.22 -1.57 -9.99
N ILE A 11 -8.89 -1.22 -8.75
CA ILE A 11 -7.91 -0.18 -8.43
C ILE A 11 -6.50 -0.79 -8.57
N VAL A 12 -5.58 -0.07 -9.23
CA VAL A 12 -4.24 -0.58 -9.51
C VAL A 12 -3.16 0.42 -9.07
N ARG A 13 -2.05 -0.11 -8.55
CA ARG A 13 -0.82 0.64 -8.30
C ARG A 13 0.16 0.41 -9.45
N GLY A 14 0.75 1.49 -9.96
CA GLY A 14 1.80 1.45 -10.98
C GLY A 14 3.13 1.06 -10.36
N HIS A 15 3.44 -0.24 -10.37
CA HIS A 15 4.69 -0.80 -9.87
C HIS A 15 5.50 -1.39 -11.03
N ASN A 16 6.64 -0.82 -11.40
CA ASN A 16 7.26 0.44 -10.94
C ASN A 16 7.82 1.22 -12.15
N ILE A 17 8.16 2.49 -11.96
CA ILE A 17 8.83 3.27 -13.00
C ILE A 17 10.30 2.84 -13.08
N PHE A 18 11.07 2.91 -12.00
CA PHE A 18 12.45 2.44 -11.98
C PHE A 18 12.72 1.49 -10.82
N TRP A 19 13.49 0.45 -11.11
CA TRP A 19 14.05 -0.45 -10.10
C TRP A 19 15.56 -0.21 -10.06
N GLU A 20 16.10 0.09 -8.88
CA GLU A 20 17.52 0.38 -8.72
C GLU A 20 18.42 -0.86 -8.81
N ASP A 21 17.90 -2.08 -8.59
CA ASP A 21 18.68 -3.31 -8.78
C ASP A 21 18.93 -3.55 -10.29
N PRO A 22 20.19 -3.54 -10.76
CA PRO A 22 20.52 -3.78 -12.17
C PRO A 22 19.99 -5.11 -12.70
N LYS A 23 19.75 -6.09 -11.82
CA LYS A 23 19.20 -7.40 -12.18
C LYS A 23 17.84 -7.30 -12.88
N TYR A 24 17.00 -6.33 -12.52
CA TYR A 24 15.66 -6.14 -13.09
C TYR A 24 15.63 -5.04 -14.17
N THR A 25 16.77 -4.42 -14.45
CA THR A 25 16.91 -3.40 -15.49
C THR A 25 17.05 -4.04 -16.88
N PRO A 26 16.36 -3.54 -17.93
CA PRO A 26 16.49 -4.08 -19.28
C PRO A 26 17.93 -4.05 -19.79
N LYS A 27 18.38 -5.15 -20.44
CA LYS A 27 19.77 -5.35 -20.88
C LYS A 27 20.36 -4.19 -21.69
N TRP A 28 19.55 -3.54 -22.53
CA TRP A 28 20.01 -2.43 -23.36
C TRP A 28 20.30 -1.15 -22.55
N VAL A 29 19.66 -0.98 -21.39
CA VAL A 29 19.85 0.16 -20.47
C VAL A 29 21.15 0.00 -19.66
N LEU A 30 21.56 -1.23 -19.34
CA LEU A 30 22.71 -1.52 -18.47
C LEU A 30 24.02 -0.86 -18.93
N ASN A 31 24.17 -0.71 -20.25
CA ASN A 31 25.37 -0.13 -20.87
C ASN A 31 25.22 1.37 -21.18
N LEU A 32 24.05 1.96 -20.98
CA LEU A 32 23.86 3.39 -21.17
C LEU A 32 24.49 4.17 -20.02
N THR A 33 25.05 5.34 -20.36
CA THR A 33 25.63 6.28 -19.41
C THR A 33 25.39 7.71 -19.88
N GLY A 34 25.59 8.68 -18.98
CA GLY A 34 25.59 10.10 -19.34
C GLY A 34 24.31 10.55 -20.08
N PRO A 35 24.43 11.30 -21.20
CA PRO A 35 23.28 11.85 -21.91
C PRO A 35 22.29 10.79 -22.44
N ASP A 36 22.77 9.65 -22.92
CA ASP A 36 21.92 8.61 -23.49
C ASP A 36 21.03 7.96 -22.43
N LEU A 37 21.61 7.67 -21.26
CA LEU A 37 20.84 7.16 -20.12
C LEU A 37 19.85 8.21 -19.62
N LYS A 38 20.26 9.48 -19.53
CA LYS A 38 19.37 10.57 -19.12
C LYS A 38 18.16 10.69 -20.05
N SER A 39 18.39 10.64 -21.37
CA SER A 39 17.32 10.66 -22.37
C SER A 39 16.38 9.46 -22.25
N ALA A 40 16.93 8.25 -22.06
CA ALA A 40 16.14 7.03 -21.87
C ALA A 40 15.26 7.09 -20.62
N VAL A 41 15.80 7.59 -19.50
CA VAL A 41 15.05 7.82 -18.26
C VAL A 41 13.90 8.79 -18.50
N GLN A 42 14.18 9.98 -19.05
CA GLN A 42 13.15 11.02 -19.26
C GLN A 42 12.04 10.53 -20.19
N SER A 43 12.40 9.82 -21.27
CA SER A 43 11.44 9.21 -22.19
C SER A 43 10.57 8.15 -21.50
N ARG A 44 11.15 7.32 -20.63
CA ARG A 44 10.40 6.32 -19.86
C ARG A 44 9.38 6.95 -18.92
N ILE A 45 9.77 7.95 -18.13
CA ILE A 45 8.86 8.63 -17.20
C ILE A 45 7.70 9.26 -17.98
N THR A 46 8.02 10.10 -18.96
CA THR A 46 7.04 10.84 -19.76
C THR A 46 6.07 9.88 -20.44
N SER A 47 6.58 8.85 -21.14
CA SER A 47 5.72 7.94 -21.90
C SER A 47 4.82 7.07 -21.04
N LEU A 48 5.26 6.66 -19.84
CA LEU A 48 4.42 5.89 -18.92
C LEU A 48 3.32 6.76 -18.32
N MET A 49 3.69 7.95 -17.82
CA MET A 49 2.75 8.82 -17.13
C MET A 49 1.75 9.46 -18.09
N GLU A 50 2.14 9.83 -19.30
CA GLU A 50 1.20 10.31 -20.32
C GLU A 50 0.22 9.21 -20.76
N ARG A 51 0.68 7.96 -20.86
CA ARG A 51 -0.14 6.84 -21.33
C ARG A 51 -1.10 6.31 -20.27
N TYR A 52 -0.69 6.33 -19.01
CA TYR A 52 -1.38 5.64 -17.91
C TYR A 52 -1.78 6.56 -16.75
N ARG A 53 -1.76 7.88 -16.94
CA ARG A 53 -2.18 8.92 -15.97
C ARG A 53 -3.44 8.54 -15.18
N ASP A 54 -4.49 8.10 -15.87
CA ASP A 54 -5.79 7.84 -15.25
C ASP A 54 -6.00 6.36 -14.83
N GLU A 55 -4.97 5.52 -14.98
CA GLU A 55 -5.08 4.08 -14.73
C GLU A 55 -4.61 3.65 -13.34
N PHE A 56 -3.72 4.42 -12.71
CA PHE A 56 -3.08 4.03 -11.46
C PHE A 56 -3.29 5.08 -10.37
N ILE A 57 -3.72 4.64 -9.19
CA ILE A 57 -3.91 5.55 -8.04
C ILE A 57 -2.60 5.94 -7.36
N HIS A 58 -1.57 5.11 -7.52
CA HIS A 58 -0.24 5.25 -6.94
C HIS A 58 0.82 4.90 -7.97
N TRP A 59 2.00 5.52 -7.86
CA TRP A 59 3.18 5.17 -8.63
C TRP A 59 4.38 4.92 -7.72
N ASP A 60 4.95 3.72 -7.80
CA ASP A 60 6.27 3.47 -7.24
C ASP A 60 7.32 3.98 -8.24
N VAL A 61 7.86 5.18 -7.99
CA VAL A 61 8.73 5.87 -8.96
C VAL A 61 10.12 5.26 -8.95
N SER A 62 10.69 5.04 -7.77
CA SER A 62 11.94 4.30 -7.59
C SER A 62 11.74 3.23 -6.52
N ASN A 63 12.13 2.00 -6.86
CA ASN A 63 12.01 0.79 -6.04
C ASN A 63 13.41 0.36 -5.56
N GLU A 64 13.51 0.02 -4.28
CA GLU A 64 14.71 -0.52 -3.61
C GLU A 64 15.93 0.43 -3.59
N MET A 65 15.69 1.74 -3.52
CA MET A 65 16.77 2.75 -3.58
C MET A 65 17.58 2.87 -2.28
N LEU A 66 17.19 2.19 -1.20
CA LEU A 66 18.03 2.06 0.00
C LEU A 66 19.14 1.03 -0.19
N HIS A 67 18.94 0.03 -1.06
CA HIS A 67 19.87 -1.07 -1.25
C HIS A 67 20.77 -0.92 -2.48
N PHE A 68 20.23 -0.28 -3.52
CA PHE A 68 20.83 -0.17 -4.83
C PHE A 68 20.77 1.28 -5.34
N ASP A 69 21.69 1.61 -6.24
CA ASP A 69 21.96 2.98 -6.70
C ASP A 69 22.37 3.01 -8.19
N PHE A 70 21.82 2.10 -9.01
CA PHE A 70 22.23 1.92 -10.41
C PHE A 70 22.22 3.23 -11.20
N TYR A 71 21.16 4.02 -11.03
CA TYR A 71 21.00 5.27 -11.76
C TYR A 71 21.84 6.39 -11.13
N GLU A 72 21.90 6.51 -9.80
CA GLU A 72 22.71 7.54 -9.13
C GLU A 72 24.21 7.37 -9.41
N GLN A 73 24.71 6.13 -9.52
CA GLN A 73 26.10 5.89 -9.92
C GLN A 73 26.44 6.37 -11.34
N ARG A 74 25.46 6.43 -12.25
CA ARG A 74 25.68 6.74 -13.68
C ARG A 74 25.29 8.16 -14.08
N LEU A 75 24.29 8.71 -13.39
CA LEU A 75 23.74 10.04 -13.67
C LEU A 75 24.11 11.06 -12.58
N GLY A 76 24.66 10.59 -11.46
CA GLY A 76 25.04 11.40 -10.30
C GLY A 76 24.03 11.32 -9.16
N PRO A 77 24.40 11.82 -7.96
CA PRO A 77 23.64 11.62 -6.71
C PRO A 77 22.25 12.28 -6.70
N ASN A 78 21.93 13.15 -7.67
CA ASN A 78 20.62 13.78 -7.77
C ASN A 78 19.68 13.07 -8.77
N ALA A 79 20.10 11.94 -9.37
CA ALA A 79 19.34 11.27 -10.42
C ALA A 79 17.93 10.90 -9.94
N THR A 80 17.81 10.27 -8.77
CA THR A 80 16.52 9.86 -8.22
C THR A 80 15.62 11.06 -7.90
N LEU A 81 16.19 12.16 -7.38
CA LEU A 81 15.45 13.42 -7.21
C LEU A 81 14.90 13.95 -8.55
N GLU A 82 15.69 13.88 -9.63
CA GLU A 82 15.24 14.24 -10.98
C GLU A 82 14.11 13.32 -11.47
N PHE A 83 14.09 12.04 -11.10
CA PHE A 83 13.02 11.11 -11.48
C PHE A 83 11.68 11.55 -10.90
N PHE A 84 11.64 11.82 -9.61
CA PHE A 84 10.42 12.28 -8.95
C PHE A 84 9.98 13.67 -9.45
N LYS A 85 10.92 14.59 -9.73
CA LYS A 85 10.60 15.88 -10.37
C LYS A 85 9.94 15.70 -11.72
N THR A 86 10.56 14.91 -12.59
CA THR A 86 10.03 14.64 -13.92
C THR A 86 8.67 13.94 -13.85
N ALA A 87 8.49 13.02 -12.89
CA ALA A 87 7.23 12.34 -12.68
C ALA A 87 6.11 13.31 -12.26
N HIS A 88 6.38 14.14 -11.25
CA HIS A 88 5.44 15.15 -10.79
C HIS A 88 5.12 16.20 -11.86
N GLU A 89 6.09 16.59 -12.69
CA GLU A 89 5.88 17.50 -13.83
C GLU A 89 5.01 16.85 -14.93
N ALA A 90 5.21 15.57 -15.20
CA ALA A 90 4.43 14.82 -16.19
C ALA A 90 2.98 14.58 -15.74
N ASP A 91 2.76 14.39 -14.44
CA ASP A 91 1.44 14.29 -13.85
C ASP A 91 1.42 14.85 -12.41
N PRO A 92 1.01 16.12 -12.24
CA PRO A 92 0.96 16.76 -10.93
C PRO A 92 -0.10 16.17 -9.97
N LEU A 93 -1.00 15.33 -10.48
CA LEU A 93 -2.06 14.68 -9.69
C LEU A 93 -1.69 13.24 -9.29
N ALA A 94 -0.57 12.71 -9.80
CA ALA A 94 -0.11 11.37 -9.45
C ALA A 94 0.36 11.30 -8.00
N THR A 95 -0.11 10.28 -7.27
CA THR A 95 0.34 9.98 -5.92
C THR A 95 1.66 9.19 -6.00
N LEU A 96 2.78 9.80 -5.64
CA LEU A 96 4.12 9.22 -5.80
C LEU A 96 4.62 8.55 -4.51
N PHE A 97 5.21 7.36 -4.68
CA PHE A 97 5.74 6.51 -3.62
C PHE A 97 7.22 6.20 -3.83
N MET A 98 7.93 6.11 -2.70
CA MET A 98 9.16 5.32 -2.54
C MET A 98 8.76 3.95 -1.97
N ASN A 99 9.28 2.85 -2.52
CA ASN A 99 8.98 1.49 -2.08
C ASN A 99 10.28 0.71 -1.85
N ASP A 100 10.43 0.14 -0.65
CA ASP A 100 11.64 -0.58 -0.24
C ASP A 100 11.32 -1.73 0.72
N PHE A 101 12.12 -2.79 0.64
CA PHE A 101 12.07 -3.95 1.54
C PHE A 101 12.95 -3.80 2.78
N ASN A 102 12.78 -4.74 3.71
CA ASN A 102 13.51 -4.88 4.97
C ASN A 102 13.35 -3.70 5.96
N VAL A 103 12.53 -2.70 5.67
CA VAL A 103 12.27 -1.56 6.55
C VAL A 103 11.41 -1.95 7.75
N VAL A 104 10.34 -2.72 7.49
CA VAL A 104 9.35 -3.15 8.49
C VAL A 104 9.57 -4.60 8.93
N GLU A 105 10.31 -5.37 8.14
CA GLU A 105 10.46 -6.81 8.23
C GLU A 105 11.55 -7.23 9.21
N THR A 106 12.62 -6.45 9.32
CA THR A 106 13.79 -6.79 10.13
C THR A 106 14.57 -5.56 10.60
N CYS A 107 15.28 -5.70 11.72
CA CYS A 107 16.27 -4.72 12.19
C CYS A 107 17.72 -5.16 11.90
N SER A 108 17.91 -6.30 11.22
CA SER A 108 19.22 -6.85 10.92
C SER A 108 19.84 -6.31 9.63
N ASP A 109 19.08 -5.56 8.82
CA ASP A 109 19.57 -4.98 7.58
C ASP A 109 20.06 -3.54 7.82
N PRO A 110 21.37 -3.30 7.82
CA PRO A 110 21.92 -1.98 8.07
C PRO A 110 21.80 -1.05 6.85
N LYS A 111 21.24 -1.48 5.71
CA LYS A 111 21.00 -0.64 4.53
C LYS A 111 19.60 -0.03 4.48
N SER A 112 18.63 -0.63 5.16
CA SER A 112 17.22 -0.21 5.09
C SER A 112 16.60 0.03 6.46
N THR A 113 17.38 0.53 7.42
CA THR A 113 16.79 0.97 8.69
C THR A 113 15.73 2.05 8.45
N VAL A 114 14.72 2.07 9.30
CA VAL A 114 13.67 3.11 9.29
C VAL A 114 14.23 4.54 9.35
N ASP A 115 15.40 4.73 10.00
CA ASP A 115 16.09 6.02 10.02
C ASP A 115 16.63 6.42 8.66
N MET A 116 17.21 5.49 7.89
CA MET A 116 17.67 5.78 6.53
C MET A 116 16.51 6.05 5.59
N TYR A 117 15.40 5.30 5.71
CA TYR A 117 14.19 5.58 4.93
C TYR A 117 13.71 7.02 5.18
N ILE A 118 13.57 7.40 6.46
CA ILE A 118 13.17 8.75 6.86
C ILE A 118 14.18 9.81 6.39
N ALA A 119 15.47 9.53 6.48
CA ALA A 119 16.52 10.44 6.02
C ALA A 119 16.43 10.67 4.51
N LYS A 120 16.22 9.60 3.71
CA LYS A 120 16.06 9.68 2.26
C LYS A 120 14.80 10.47 1.87
N MET A 121 13.67 10.24 2.55
CA MET A 121 12.45 11.02 2.34
C MET A 121 12.65 12.51 2.65
N LYS A 122 13.38 12.84 3.73
CA LYS A 122 13.71 14.23 4.09
C LYS A 122 14.68 14.87 3.10
N GLU A 123 15.63 14.11 2.56
CA GLU A 123 16.55 14.55 1.51
C GLU A 123 15.77 14.96 0.25
N LEU A 124 14.85 14.11 -0.22
CA LEU A 124 14.00 14.39 -1.38
C LEU A 124 13.11 15.62 -1.14
N LYS A 125 12.54 15.74 0.07
CA LYS A 125 11.77 16.93 0.49
C LYS A 125 12.61 18.20 0.44
N LYS A 126 13.85 18.17 0.91
CA LYS A 126 14.79 19.30 0.82
C LYS A 126 15.15 19.63 -0.63
N GLY A 127 15.18 18.62 -1.50
CA GLY A 127 15.37 18.76 -2.95
C GLY A 127 14.18 19.36 -3.71
N GLY A 128 13.06 19.62 -3.03
CA GLY A 128 11.85 20.22 -3.59
C GLY A 128 10.76 19.20 -3.95
N ILE A 129 10.91 17.93 -3.59
CA ILE A 129 9.92 16.87 -3.87
C ILE A 129 9.36 16.35 -2.56
N SER A 130 8.05 16.54 -2.36
CA SER A 130 7.33 15.83 -1.31
C SER A 130 6.70 14.59 -1.91
N MET A 131 6.94 13.42 -1.29
CA MET A 131 6.18 12.23 -1.62
C MET A 131 4.77 12.34 -1.07
N ASP A 132 3.85 11.64 -1.71
CA ASP A 132 2.46 11.57 -1.28
C ASP A 132 2.21 10.35 -0.39
N GLY A 133 3.11 9.35 -0.41
CA GLY A 133 2.99 8.16 0.44
C GLY A 133 4.30 7.44 0.70
N ILE A 134 4.24 6.49 1.63
CA ILE A 134 5.34 5.63 2.08
C ILE A 134 4.99 4.19 1.67
N GLY A 135 5.83 3.56 0.84
CA GLY A 135 5.74 2.16 0.49
C GLY A 135 6.77 1.33 1.26
N VAL A 136 6.31 0.30 1.95
CA VAL A 136 7.15 -0.71 2.60
C VAL A 136 6.66 -2.09 2.18
N GLU A 137 7.54 -2.88 1.57
CA GLU A 137 7.16 -4.11 0.86
C GLU A 137 6.50 -5.14 1.78
N GLY A 138 7.19 -5.56 2.84
CA GLY A 138 6.62 -6.50 3.81
C GLY A 138 6.83 -7.96 3.43
N HIS A 139 7.98 -8.31 2.87
CA HIS A 139 8.39 -9.69 2.62
C HIS A 139 8.88 -10.37 3.91
N PHE A 140 7.94 -10.85 4.73
CA PHE A 140 8.27 -11.33 6.07
C PHE A 140 8.84 -12.74 6.09
N SER A 141 9.85 -12.95 6.93
CA SER A 141 10.23 -14.29 7.39
C SER A 141 9.48 -14.65 8.68
N VAL A 142 10.09 -14.44 9.85
CA VAL A 142 9.37 -14.52 11.13
C VAL A 142 8.98 -13.08 11.50
N PRO A 143 7.69 -12.72 11.52
CA PRO A 143 7.29 -11.36 11.85
C PRO A 143 7.54 -11.06 13.34
N ASN A 144 7.91 -9.82 13.61
CA ASN A 144 8.11 -9.30 14.97
C ASN A 144 7.13 -8.13 15.19
N PRO A 145 5.93 -8.37 15.76
CA PRO A 145 4.90 -7.34 15.90
C PRO A 145 5.35 -6.07 16.62
N PRO A 146 6.11 -6.14 17.75
CA PRO A 146 6.70 -4.94 18.37
C PRO A 146 7.61 -4.13 17.43
N LEU A 147 8.41 -4.79 16.59
CA LEU A 147 9.25 -4.11 15.60
C LEU A 147 8.40 -3.46 14.51
N ILE A 148 7.43 -4.20 13.96
CA ILE A 148 6.49 -3.69 12.95
C ILE A 148 5.83 -2.41 13.47
N ARG A 149 5.27 -2.46 14.69
CA ARG A 149 4.66 -1.31 15.35
C ARG A 149 5.61 -0.13 15.44
N ALA A 150 6.80 -0.34 16.02
CA ALA A 150 7.77 0.74 16.24
C ALA A 150 8.28 1.37 14.93
N THR A 151 8.47 0.56 13.87
CA THR A 151 8.84 1.06 12.54
C THR A 151 7.71 1.93 11.98
N ILE A 152 6.46 1.44 12.00
CA ILE A 152 5.31 2.18 11.45
C ILE A 152 5.05 3.47 12.26
N ASP A 153 5.14 3.44 13.60
CA ASP A 153 5.04 4.62 14.46
C ASP A 153 6.04 5.70 14.04
N LYS A 154 7.28 5.28 13.74
CA LYS A 154 8.35 6.19 13.35
C LYS A 154 8.15 6.74 11.93
N LEU A 155 7.73 5.90 10.98
CA LEU A 155 7.36 6.35 9.63
C LEU A 155 6.19 7.34 9.67
N ALA A 156 5.21 7.11 10.54
CA ALA A 156 4.04 7.96 10.69
C ALA A 156 4.38 9.40 11.15
N THR A 157 5.56 9.61 11.75
CA THR A 157 6.06 10.96 12.06
C THR A 157 6.28 11.86 10.83
N LEU A 158 6.34 11.27 9.63
CA LEU A 158 6.40 12.02 8.37
C LEU A 158 5.05 12.63 7.99
N GLY A 159 3.95 12.20 8.61
CA GLY A 159 2.60 12.67 8.31
C GLY A 159 2.10 12.26 6.92
N LEU A 160 2.64 11.17 6.38
CA LEU A 160 2.26 10.61 5.09
C LEU A 160 1.56 9.25 5.27
N PRO A 161 0.62 8.89 4.39
CA PRO A 161 -0.03 7.57 4.42
C PRO A 161 0.98 6.45 4.15
N ILE A 162 0.92 5.40 4.96
CA ILE A 162 1.79 4.22 4.84
C ILE A 162 1.03 3.09 4.15
N TRP A 163 1.67 2.47 3.18
CA TRP A 163 1.18 1.29 2.47
C TRP A 163 2.13 0.11 2.69
N LEU A 164 1.57 -0.99 3.19
CA LEU A 164 2.21 -2.30 3.16
C LEU A 164 1.95 -2.90 1.78
N THR A 165 2.94 -2.89 0.89
CA THR A 165 2.71 -3.00 -0.57
C THR A 165 2.79 -4.41 -1.13
N GLU A 166 3.52 -5.32 -0.49
CA GLU A 166 3.92 -6.61 -1.05
C GLU A 166 3.94 -7.72 0.01
N ILE A 167 2.94 -7.74 0.90
CA ILE A 167 2.93 -8.64 2.05
C ILE A 167 2.88 -10.10 1.60
N ASP A 168 3.92 -10.84 1.96
CA ASP A 168 3.93 -12.30 1.91
C ASP A 168 4.75 -12.88 3.07
N ILE A 169 4.61 -14.19 3.28
CA ILE A 169 5.40 -14.94 4.25
C ILE A 169 6.29 -15.92 3.50
N ASN A 170 7.58 -15.89 3.81
CA ASN A 170 8.61 -16.70 3.15
C ASN A 170 8.21 -18.18 3.01
N LYS A 171 8.35 -18.74 1.79
CA LYS A 171 7.97 -20.12 1.44
C LYS A 171 8.69 -21.23 2.20
N LYS A 172 9.74 -20.91 2.96
CA LYS A 172 10.43 -21.91 3.80
C LYS A 172 9.53 -22.47 4.91
N PHE A 173 8.45 -21.76 5.25
CA PHE A 173 7.47 -22.19 6.25
C PHE A 173 6.34 -22.97 5.59
N GLY A 174 5.79 -23.97 6.31
CA GLY A 174 4.58 -24.66 5.89
C GLY A 174 3.34 -23.75 5.99
N GLN A 175 2.29 -24.08 5.24
CA GLN A 175 1.07 -23.28 5.07
C GLN A 175 0.44 -22.82 6.40
N GLU A 176 0.35 -23.70 7.40
CA GLU A 176 -0.16 -23.36 8.74
C GLU A 176 0.67 -22.28 9.45
N THR A 177 1.99 -22.31 9.27
CA THR A 177 2.87 -21.31 9.88
C THR A 177 2.80 -20.00 9.09
N GLN A 178 2.71 -20.07 7.76
CA GLN A 178 2.46 -18.90 6.93
C GLN A 178 1.16 -18.20 7.34
N ALA A 179 0.07 -18.94 7.52
CA ALA A 179 -1.22 -18.41 7.97
C ALA A 179 -1.12 -17.66 9.31
N ARG A 180 -0.53 -18.28 10.34
CA ARG A 180 -0.34 -17.63 11.65
C ARG A 180 0.55 -16.40 11.60
N TYR A 181 1.55 -16.37 10.72
CA TYR A 181 2.44 -15.21 10.58
C TYR A 181 1.76 -14.09 9.79
N LEU A 182 1.04 -14.44 8.73
CA LEU A 182 0.24 -13.51 7.95
C LEU A 182 -0.78 -12.80 8.85
N GLU A 183 -1.50 -13.55 9.69
CA GLU A 183 -2.49 -12.96 10.60
C GLU A 183 -1.86 -11.89 11.50
N LYS A 184 -0.68 -12.14 12.06
CA LYS A 184 0.04 -11.17 12.90
C LYS A 184 0.37 -9.90 12.13
N VAL A 185 0.92 -10.04 10.91
CA VAL A 185 1.31 -8.91 10.07
C VAL A 185 0.08 -8.08 9.70
N LEU A 186 -0.99 -8.74 9.25
CA LEU A 186 -2.22 -8.06 8.84
C LEU A 186 -2.87 -7.32 10.01
N ARG A 187 -2.95 -7.93 11.20
CA ARG A 187 -3.50 -7.28 12.40
C ARG A 187 -2.68 -6.07 12.83
N GLU A 188 -1.34 -6.15 12.78
CA GLU A 188 -0.49 -4.99 13.10
C GLU A 188 -0.66 -3.85 12.10
N GLY A 189 -0.67 -4.16 10.81
CA GLY A 189 -0.90 -3.16 9.77
C GLY A 189 -2.27 -2.50 9.90
N PHE A 190 -3.33 -3.29 10.03
CA PHE A 190 -4.71 -2.81 10.10
C PHE A 190 -5.00 -1.97 11.36
N SER A 191 -4.39 -2.32 12.49
CA SER A 191 -4.62 -1.61 13.76
C SER A 191 -3.80 -0.31 13.90
N HIS A 192 -2.95 0.03 12.92
CA HIS A 192 -2.12 1.22 13.00
C HIS A 192 -2.76 2.42 12.25
N PRO A 193 -3.01 3.57 12.91
CA PRO A 193 -3.68 4.70 12.26
C PRO A 193 -2.85 5.33 11.13
N GLY A 194 -1.53 5.23 11.11
CA GLY A 194 -0.70 5.66 9.98
C GLY A 194 -0.78 4.79 8.72
N VAL A 195 -1.39 3.59 8.78
CA VAL A 195 -1.50 2.68 7.62
C VAL A 195 -2.82 2.94 6.90
N ASP A 196 -2.72 3.22 5.60
CA ASP A 196 -3.85 3.50 4.72
C ASP A 196 -4.18 2.33 3.78
N GLY A 197 -3.23 1.42 3.56
CA GLY A 197 -3.47 0.27 2.70
C GLY A 197 -2.54 -0.90 2.94
N ILE A 198 -3.06 -2.09 2.62
CA ILE A 198 -2.34 -3.35 2.68
C ILE A 198 -2.59 -4.08 1.36
N MET A 199 -1.51 -4.54 0.74
CA MET A 199 -1.53 -5.35 -0.47
C MET A 199 -0.71 -6.62 -0.25
N LEU A 200 -1.25 -7.74 -0.72
CA LEU A 200 -0.64 -9.05 -0.58
C LEU A 200 0.12 -9.41 -1.86
N TRP A 201 1.33 -9.97 -1.72
CA TRP A 201 2.14 -10.44 -2.84
C TRP A 201 1.90 -11.93 -3.13
N THR A 202 0.63 -12.29 -3.33
CA THR A 202 0.14 -13.67 -3.37
C THR A 202 -0.52 -14.00 -4.70
N ALA A 203 0.07 -13.55 -5.81
CA ALA A 203 -0.45 -13.83 -7.13
C ALA A 203 -0.50 -15.35 -7.39
N LEU A 204 -1.60 -15.82 -7.98
CA LEU A 204 -1.73 -17.19 -8.44
C LEU A 204 -0.81 -17.42 -9.66
N ASP A 205 0.02 -18.46 -9.61
CA ASP A 205 0.82 -18.91 -10.74
C ASP A 205 0.62 -20.42 -10.95
N PRO A 206 0.31 -20.89 -12.18
CA PRO A 206 0.16 -22.32 -12.46
C PRO A 206 1.35 -23.20 -12.06
N LYS A 207 2.55 -22.63 -11.96
CA LYS A 207 3.79 -23.31 -11.56
C LYS A 207 3.97 -23.37 -10.03
N GLY A 208 3.02 -22.82 -9.27
CA GLY A 208 3.05 -22.76 -7.81
C GLY A 208 3.37 -21.38 -7.26
N CYS A 209 3.25 -21.24 -5.95
CA CYS A 209 3.39 -19.95 -5.26
C CYS A 209 4.81 -19.37 -5.36
N TYR A 210 4.92 -18.06 -5.52
CA TYR A 210 6.20 -17.36 -5.39
C TYR A 210 6.78 -17.49 -3.97
N GLN A 211 6.04 -16.97 -2.97
CA GLN A 211 6.28 -17.17 -1.54
C GLN A 211 5.09 -17.85 -0.85
N MET A 212 3.88 -17.36 -1.13
CA MET A 212 2.64 -17.77 -0.47
C MET A 212 1.48 -17.61 -1.45
N CYS A 213 0.49 -18.51 -1.38
CA CYS A 213 -0.78 -18.35 -2.09
C CYS A 213 -1.93 -18.33 -1.09
N LEU A 214 -3.03 -17.68 -1.45
CA LEU A 214 -4.29 -17.76 -0.71
C LEU A 214 -5.11 -18.99 -1.11
N THR A 215 -4.98 -19.45 -2.35
CA THR A 215 -5.69 -20.62 -2.87
C THR A 215 -4.73 -21.59 -3.57
N ASP A 216 -5.17 -22.82 -3.75
CA ASP A 216 -4.53 -23.76 -4.69
C ASP A 216 -4.95 -23.47 -6.16
N ASN A 217 -4.46 -24.30 -7.09
CA ASN A 217 -4.77 -24.19 -8.52
C ASN A 217 -6.23 -24.55 -8.89
N ASN A 218 -6.98 -25.15 -7.96
CA ASN A 218 -8.40 -25.43 -8.12
C ASN A 218 -9.28 -24.36 -7.45
N PHE A 219 -8.69 -23.25 -6.99
CA PHE A 219 -9.35 -22.21 -6.21
C PHE A 219 -9.91 -22.70 -4.88
N THR A 220 -9.36 -23.78 -4.32
CA THR A 220 -9.62 -24.18 -2.94
C THR A 220 -8.81 -23.29 -2.01
N ASN A 221 -9.45 -22.80 -0.94
CA ASN A 221 -8.78 -21.94 0.02
C ASN A 221 -7.66 -22.70 0.74
N LEU A 222 -6.51 -22.05 0.91
CA LEU A 222 -5.41 -22.51 1.76
C LEU A 222 -5.53 -21.84 3.14
N PRO A 223 -4.81 -22.32 4.17
CA PRO A 223 -4.85 -21.70 5.50
C PRO A 223 -4.61 -20.18 5.52
N ALA A 224 -3.74 -19.68 4.65
CA ALA A 224 -3.50 -18.23 4.51
C ALA A 224 -4.73 -17.48 3.94
N GLY A 225 -5.45 -18.08 2.99
CA GLY A 225 -6.69 -17.53 2.46
C GLY A 225 -7.83 -17.57 3.48
N GLU A 226 -7.91 -18.62 4.30
CA GLU A 226 -8.87 -18.69 5.40
C GLU A 226 -8.67 -17.56 6.43
N VAL A 227 -7.41 -17.23 6.73
CA VAL A 227 -7.06 -16.07 7.58
C VAL A 227 -7.56 -14.77 6.95
N VAL A 228 -7.27 -14.53 5.67
CA VAL A 228 -7.70 -13.30 4.99
C VAL A 228 -9.23 -13.19 4.98
N ASP A 229 -9.94 -14.25 4.62
CA ASP A 229 -11.41 -14.28 4.63
C ASP A 229 -11.98 -14.06 6.03
N GLY A 230 -11.35 -14.62 7.05
CA GLY A 230 -11.72 -14.43 8.46
C GLY A 230 -11.57 -12.97 8.89
N LEU A 231 -10.41 -12.37 8.61
CA LEU A 231 -10.13 -10.98 8.94
C LEU A 231 -11.04 -10.00 8.19
N LEU A 232 -11.32 -10.24 6.90
CA LEU A 232 -12.28 -9.41 6.15
C LEU A 232 -13.71 -9.49 6.69
N LYS A 233 -14.11 -10.63 7.26
CA LYS A 233 -15.39 -10.77 7.96
C LYS A 233 -15.40 -10.09 9.33
N GLU A 234 -14.25 -10.07 10.01
CA GLU A 234 -14.05 -9.40 11.30
C GLU A 234 -14.01 -7.87 11.13
N TRP A 235 -13.29 -7.38 10.12
CA TRP A 235 -13.00 -5.95 9.86
C TRP A 235 -14.06 -5.27 9.02
N ARG A 236 -15.32 -5.56 9.31
CA ARG A 236 -16.46 -4.90 8.69
C ARG A 236 -17.57 -4.77 9.70
N THR A 237 -18.30 -3.67 9.61
CA THR A 237 -19.51 -3.50 10.41
C THR A 237 -20.61 -4.34 9.79
N GLN A 238 -21.07 -5.33 10.54
CA GLN A 238 -22.24 -6.13 10.16
C GLN A 238 -23.51 -5.29 10.33
N SER A 239 -24.66 -5.80 9.89
CA SER A 239 -25.95 -5.15 10.17
C SER A 239 -26.12 -4.96 11.68
N LEU A 240 -26.38 -3.71 12.07
CA LEU A 240 -26.67 -3.33 13.44
C LEU A 240 -28.13 -2.92 13.53
N GLU A 241 -28.79 -3.38 14.59
CA GLU A 241 -30.16 -3.02 14.93
C GLU A 241 -30.19 -2.53 16.38
N GLY A 242 -31.11 -1.62 16.69
CA GLY A 242 -31.31 -1.15 18.06
C GLY A 242 -32.35 -0.05 18.16
N GLU A 243 -32.68 0.28 19.41
CA GLU A 243 -33.65 1.31 19.74
C GLU A 243 -32.94 2.62 20.10
N THR A 244 -33.54 3.75 19.73
CA THR A 244 -33.05 5.06 20.16
C THR A 244 -33.38 5.31 21.62
N ASP A 245 -32.59 6.16 22.28
CA ASP A 245 -32.93 6.69 23.59
C ASP A 245 -34.15 7.64 23.56
N ASP A 246 -34.54 8.15 24.73
CA ASP A 246 -35.67 9.11 24.88
C ASP A 246 -35.47 10.43 24.12
N HIS A 247 -34.26 10.69 23.60
CA HIS A 247 -33.91 11.85 22.79
C HIS A 247 -33.78 11.50 21.30
N GLY A 248 -34.14 10.28 20.88
CA GLY A 248 -34.04 9.82 19.50
C GLY A 248 -32.60 9.53 19.04
N ARG A 249 -31.66 9.27 19.96
CA ARG A 249 -30.24 9.02 19.64
C ARG A 249 -29.92 7.53 19.68
N TYR A 250 -29.09 7.10 18.72
CA TYR A 250 -28.48 5.77 18.69
C TYR A 250 -26.99 5.93 18.41
N SER A 251 -26.14 5.22 19.16
CA SER A 251 -24.67 5.28 19.04
C SER A 251 -24.12 3.89 18.79
N PHE A 252 -23.17 3.77 17.88
CA PHE A 252 -22.49 2.51 17.58
C PHE A 252 -21.02 2.76 17.19
N PHE A 253 -20.21 1.70 17.28
CA PHE A 253 -18.85 1.70 16.73
C PHE A 253 -18.84 1.01 15.37
N GLY A 254 -18.27 1.67 14.37
CA GLY A 254 -18.22 1.18 13.00
C GLY A 254 -16.82 1.27 12.39
N PHE A 255 -16.55 0.38 11.43
CA PHE A 255 -15.38 0.47 10.56
C PHE A 255 -15.57 1.55 9.49
N LEU A 256 -14.49 2.07 8.92
CA LEU A 256 -14.58 3.04 7.83
C LEU A 256 -15.37 2.48 6.65
N GLY A 257 -16.20 3.31 6.01
CA GLY A 257 -16.97 2.91 4.84
C GLY A 257 -18.31 3.63 4.69
N GLU A 258 -19.08 3.18 3.71
CA GLU A 258 -20.41 3.68 3.40
C GLU A 258 -21.48 2.91 4.16
N TYR A 259 -22.38 3.64 4.81
CA TYR A 259 -23.47 3.11 5.61
C TYR A 259 -24.81 3.50 5.02
N LYS A 260 -25.77 2.57 5.10
CA LYS A 260 -27.19 2.82 4.86
C LYS A 260 -27.94 2.60 6.16
N VAL A 261 -28.66 3.61 6.62
CA VAL A 261 -29.48 3.56 7.83
C VAL A 261 -30.94 3.65 7.47
N ARG A 262 -31.75 2.82 8.11
CA ARG A 262 -33.21 2.83 8.07
C ARG A 262 -33.72 3.09 9.48
N VAL A 263 -34.64 4.05 9.63
CA VAL A 263 -35.23 4.42 10.91
C VAL A 263 -36.74 4.24 10.82
N GLU A 264 -37.34 3.68 11.87
CA GLU A 264 -38.79 3.43 11.96
C GLU A 264 -39.35 4.03 13.25
N TYR A 265 -40.48 4.72 13.16
CA TYR A 265 -41.20 5.26 14.32
C TYR A 265 -42.71 5.25 14.05
N GLY A 266 -43.45 4.40 14.79
CA GLY A 266 -44.86 4.14 14.52
C GLY A 266 -45.05 3.62 13.09
N ASN A 267 -45.84 4.33 12.28
CA ASN A 267 -46.09 3.97 10.87
C ASN A 267 -45.17 4.70 9.87
N LYS A 268 -44.15 5.42 10.35
CA LYS A 268 -43.22 6.16 9.51
C LYS A 268 -41.91 5.40 9.36
N THR A 269 -41.31 5.52 8.17
CA THR A 269 -39.98 4.98 7.87
C THR A 269 -39.19 6.01 7.06
N ALA A 270 -37.92 6.19 7.40
CA ALA A 270 -36.96 6.97 6.62
C ALA A 270 -35.71 6.13 6.33
N THR A 271 -35.02 6.43 5.23
CA THR A 271 -33.74 5.79 4.87
C THR A 271 -32.78 6.87 4.42
N SER A 272 -31.53 6.79 4.89
CA SER A 272 -30.44 7.71 4.53
C SER A 272 -29.13 6.96 4.39
N THR A 273 -28.17 7.54 3.69
CA THR A 273 -26.80 7.03 3.58
C THR A 273 -25.82 8.04 4.16
N PHE A 274 -24.69 7.56 4.69
CA PHE A 274 -23.56 8.40 5.09
C PHE A 274 -22.23 7.65 5.01
N SER A 275 -21.15 8.40 4.90
CA SER A 275 -19.78 7.88 4.92
C SER A 275 -19.16 8.04 6.30
N LEU A 276 -18.60 6.97 6.85
CA LEU A 276 -17.70 7.02 7.99
C LEU A 276 -16.26 7.07 7.47
N ASN A 277 -15.70 8.27 7.46
CA ASN A 277 -14.32 8.53 7.04
C ASN A 277 -13.40 8.67 8.25
N ARG A 278 -12.09 8.48 8.03
CA ARG A 278 -11.06 8.67 9.04
C ARG A 278 -11.19 10.03 9.72
N GLY A 279 -11.02 10.07 11.04
CA GLY A 279 -11.08 11.28 11.85
C GLY A 279 -10.98 10.98 13.34
N ASP A 280 -10.61 12.01 14.12
CA ASP A 280 -10.39 11.89 15.57
C ASP A 280 -11.69 12.05 16.37
N ASP A 281 -12.74 12.57 15.74
CA ASP A 281 -14.01 12.91 16.38
C ASP A 281 -15.13 11.92 16.05
N THR A 282 -16.05 11.78 16.99
CA THR A 282 -17.32 11.07 16.76
C THR A 282 -18.12 11.82 15.69
N ARG A 283 -18.60 11.08 14.68
CA ARG A 283 -19.46 11.64 13.63
C ARG A 283 -20.92 11.60 14.05
N HIS A 284 -21.62 12.71 13.85
CA HIS A 284 -23.05 12.84 14.12
C HIS A 284 -23.82 12.98 12.82
N PHE A 285 -24.86 12.17 12.67
CA PHE A 285 -25.77 12.20 11.52
C PHE A 285 -27.20 12.32 12.04
N SER A 286 -27.99 13.19 11.42
CA SER A 286 -29.40 13.40 11.79
C SER A 286 -30.31 12.94 10.65
N ILE A 287 -31.32 12.14 11.00
CA ILE A 287 -32.33 11.64 10.06
C ILE A 287 -33.67 12.19 10.53
N GLN A 288 -34.42 12.80 9.61
CA GLN A 288 -35.77 13.33 9.89
C GLN A 288 -36.85 12.32 9.44
N LEU A 289 -37.89 12.18 10.26
CA LEU A 289 -39.05 11.28 10.09
C LEU A 289 -40.38 12.04 9.98
#